data_AF-A0A1F1Z867-F1
#
_entry.id   AF-A0A1F1Z867-F1
#
_cell.length_a   1.000
_cell.length_b   1.000
_cell.length_c   1.000
_cell.angle_alpha   90.00
_cell.angle_beta   90.00
_cell.angle_gamma   90.00
#
_symmetry.space_group_name_H-M   'P 1'
#
loop_
_entity.id
_entity.type
_entity.pdbx_description
1 polymer ?
#
loop_
_entity_poly.entity_id
_entity_poly.type
_entity_poly.pdbx_seq_one_letter_code
_entity_poly.pdbx_strand_id
1 'polypeptide(L)'
;MTAPAELESAFEEGVGFDGSSIEGFSRISESDTLLRPDPSTYQPLPFDEDTGIQTARMFCDITMSDGDPLYADPRHVLRLGVHGHCHRVLAP
;
A
#
# COMPACT_ATOMS: atom_id res chain seq x y z
N MET A 1 -7.89 9.65 -1.68
CA MET A 1 -7.35 10.44 -0.55
C MET A 1 -8.21 10.14 0.65
N THR A 2 -7.62 9.89 1.80
CA THR A 2 -8.33 9.47 3.02
C THR A 2 -8.45 10.67 3.94
N ALA A 3 -9.65 10.98 4.42
CA ALA A 3 -9.82 12.04 5.41
C ALA A 3 -9.25 11.61 6.78
N PRO A 4 -8.84 12.54 7.65
CA PRO A 4 -8.33 12.19 8.97
C PRO A 4 -9.27 11.30 9.80
N ALA A 5 -10.59 11.49 9.65
CA ALA A 5 -11.61 10.70 10.35
C ALA A 5 -11.78 9.27 9.82
N GLU A 6 -11.20 8.95 8.66
CA GLU A 6 -11.23 7.63 8.04
C GLU A 6 -9.89 6.89 8.23
N LEU A 7 -8.95 7.49 8.98
CA LEU A 7 -7.60 6.95 9.10
C LEU A 7 -7.58 5.66 9.93
N GLU A 8 -8.32 5.63 11.04
CA GLU A 8 -8.44 4.45 11.88
C GLU A 8 -9.03 3.26 11.10
N SER A 9 -10.13 3.47 10.38
CA SER A 9 -10.73 2.42 9.53
C SER A 9 -9.80 2.02 8.39
N ALA A 10 -9.05 2.95 7.80
CA ALA A 10 -8.05 2.63 6.79
C ALA A 10 -6.92 1.72 7.33
N PHE A 11 -6.57 1.79 8.62
CA PHE A 11 -5.61 0.86 9.22
C PHE A 11 -6.24 -0.50 9.56
N GLU A 12 -7.48 -0.51 10.04
CA GLU A 12 -8.17 -1.73 10.48
C GLU A 12 -8.72 -2.56 9.32
N GLU A 13 -9.40 -1.89 8.39
CA GLU A 13 -10.16 -2.51 7.29
C GLU A 13 -9.49 -2.31 5.93
N GLY A 14 -8.59 -1.33 5.82
CA GLY A 14 -7.99 -0.85 4.56
C GLY A 14 -8.91 0.00 3.72
N VAL A 15 -8.38 0.39 2.56
CA VAL A 15 -9.07 1.27 1.61
C VAL A 15 -9.26 0.54 0.30
N GLY A 16 -10.48 0.57 -0.26
CA GLY A 16 -10.77 0.00 -1.58
C GLY A 16 -9.83 0.54 -2.66
N PHE A 17 -9.40 -0.33 -3.57
CA PHE A 17 -8.44 0.00 -4.62
C PHE A 17 -8.94 -0.41 -5.99
N ASP A 18 -9.23 0.56 -6.85
CA ASP A 18 -9.51 0.31 -8.27
C ASP A 18 -8.21 0.24 -9.08
N GLY A 19 -7.74 -0.99 -9.30
CA GLY A 19 -6.57 -1.27 -10.13
C GLY A 19 -6.80 -1.10 -11.63
N SER A 20 -8.03 -0.87 -12.09
CA SER A 20 -8.35 -0.82 -13.54
C SER A 20 -7.62 0.29 -14.29
N SER A 21 -7.23 1.35 -13.57
CA SER A 21 -6.50 2.50 -14.10
C SER A 21 -4.97 2.31 -14.16
N ILE A 22 -4.44 1.17 -13.68
CA ILE A 22 -3.01 0.86 -13.70
C ILE A 22 -2.74 -0.33 -14.62
N GLU A 23 -1.81 -0.16 -15.56
CA GLU A 23 -1.39 -1.23 -16.44
C GLU A 23 -0.81 -2.40 -15.64
N GLY A 24 -1.27 -3.62 -15.94
CA GLY A 24 -0.93 -4.82 -15.17
C GLY A 24 -1.89 -5.13 -14.01
N PHE A 25 -2.80 -4.22 -13.66
CA PHE A 25 -3.82 -4.39 -12.61
C PHE A 25 -5.26 -4.50 -13.18
N SER A 26 -5.42 -4.35 -14.50
CA SER A 26 -6.71 -4.21 -15.21
C SER A 26 -7.69 -5.38 -15.16
N ARG A 27 -7.31 -6.51 -14.57
CA ARG A 27 -8.20 -7.67 -14.39
C ARG A 27 -8.81 -7.77 -13.00
N ILE A 28 -8.47 -6.83 -12.11
CA ILE A 28 -8.83 -6.88 -10.70
C ILE A 28 -9.84 -5.77 -10.42
N SER A 29 -10.99 -6.15 -9.88
CA SER A 29 -12.07 -5.22 -9.53
C SER A 29 -11.76 -4.49 -8.22
N GLU A 30 -12.30 -3.28 -8.05
CA GLU A 30 -12.21 -2.50 -6.81
C GLU A 30 -12.72 -3.27 -5.58
N SER A 31 -13.70 -4.17 -5.78
CA SER A 31 -14.24 -5.04 -4.74
C SER A 31 -13.26 -6.09 -4.21
N ASP A 32 -12.22 -6.39 -4.98
CA ASP A 32 -11.37 -7.56 -4.75
C ASP A 32 -10.04 -7.18 -4.10
N THR A 33 -9.70 -5.88 -4.07
CA THR A 33 -8.42 -5.40 -3.54
C THR A 33 -8.52 -4.24 -2.58
N LEU A 34 -7.64 -4.27 -1.59
CA LEU A 34 -7.54 -3.29 -0.52
C LEU A 34 -6.10 -2.77 -0.43
N LEU A 35 -5.95 -1.45 -0.25
CA LEU A 35 -4.71 -0.84 0.22
C LEU A 35 -4.60 -0.99 1.73
N ARG A 36 -3.45 -1.46 2.19
CA ARG A 36 -3.07 -1.55 3.61
C ARG A 36 -1.94 -0.56 3.88
N PRO A 37 -2.21 0.60 4.50
CA PRO A 37 -1.19 1.61 4.77
C PRO A 37 -0.13 1.10 5.75
N ASP A 38 1.15 1.37 5.47
CA ASP A 38 2.26 1.08 6.36
C ASP A 38 2.65 2.34 7.15
N PRO A 39 2.28 2.45 8.44
CA PRO A 39 2.51 3.65 9.24
C PRO A 39 3.99 3.96 9.44
N SER A 40 4.88 2.96 9.31
CA SER A 40 6.33 3.19 9.41
C SER A 40 6.89 4.05 8.27
N THR A 41 6.11 4.22 7.20
CA THR A 41 6.49 4.98 6.01
C THR A 41 5.86 6.38 5.94
N TYR A 42 5.20 6.82 7.02
CA TYR A 42 4.57 8.13 7.09
C TYR A 42 5.55 9.27 6.81
N GLN A 43 5.16 10.14 5.88
CA GLN A 43 5.92 11.32 5.53
C GLN A 43 4.99 12.51 5.22
N PRO A 44 5.08 13.62 5.98
CA PRO A 44 4.41 14.87 5.63
C PRO A 44 4.87 15.39 4.26
N LEU A 45 3.95 15.95 3.47
CA LEU A 45 4.30 16.55 2.19
C LEU A 45 4.78 18.00 2.39
N PRO A 46 5.86 18.43 1.73
CA PRO A 46 6.51 19.71 2.04
C PRO A 46 5.87 20.94 1.39
N PHE A 47 4.73 20.82 0.69
CA PHE A 47 4.15 21.89 -0.13
C PHE A 47 2.81 22.44 0.39
N ASP A 48 2.44 22.11 1.63
CA ASP A 48 1.13 22.42 2.21
C ASP A 48 1.06 23.71 3.05
N GLU A 49 2.16 24.46 3.13
CA GLU A 49 2.33 25.59 4.06
C GLU A 49 1.28 26.72 3.85
N ASP A 50 0.81 26.93 2.62
CA ASP A 50 -0.08 28.05 2.28
C ASP A 50 -1.58 27.76 2.36
N THR A 51 -1.98 26.48 2.45
CA THR A 51 -3.41 26.09 2.38
C THR A 51 -4.04 25.86 3.76
N GLY A 52 -3.22 25.72 4.80
CA GLY A 52 -3.65 25.32 6.14
C GLY A 52 -4.07 23.85 6.26
N ILE A 53 -3.94 23.07 5.19
CA ILE A 53 -4.27 21.63 5.15
C ILE A 53 -2.96 20.84 5.10
N GLN A 54 -2.61 20.19 6.20
CA GLN A 54 -1.43 19.32 6.25
C GLN A 54 -1.74 17.95 5.63
N THR A 55 -1.09 17.63 4.53
CA THR A 55 -1.14 16.33 3.86
C THR A 55 0.12 15.53 4.18
N ALA A 56 -0.02 14.21 4.12
CA ALA A 56 1.07 13.27 4.25
C ALA A 56 0.85 12.08 3.32
N ARG A 57 1.89 11.28 3.13
CA ARG A 57 1.85 10.02 2.40
C ARG A 57 2.34 8.87 3.25
N MET A 58 1.88 7.68 2.91
CA MET A 58 2.43 6.40 3.32
C MET A 58 2.50 5.53 2.07
N PHE A 59 3.40 4.55 2.07
CA PHE A 59 3.27 3.42 1.17
C PHE A 59 2.17 2.49 1.68
N CYS A 60 1.56 1.76 0.76
CA CYS A 60 0.63 0.70 1.07
C CYS A 60 1.14 -0.62 0.48
N ASP A 61 0.85 -1.72 1.14
CA ASP A 61 0.81 -3.03 0.50
C ASP A 61 -0.61 -3.24 -0.08
N ILE A 62 -0.71 -4.01 -1.16
CA ILE A 62 -2.01 -4.35 -1.77
C ILE A 62 -2.37 -5.78 -1.38
N THR A 63 -3.56 -5.97 -0.82
CA THR A 63 -4.09 -7.29 -0.45
C THR A 63 -5.38 -7.58 -1.19
N MET A 64 -5.69 -8.86 -1.34
CA MET A 64 -7.02 -9.32 -1.69
C MET A 64 -7.97 -9.13 -0.50
N SER A 65 -9.28 -9.24 -0.73
CA SER A 65 -10.31 -9.08 0.31
C SER A 65 -10.28 -10.18 1.40
N ASP A 66 -9.69 -11.34 1.10
CA ASP A 66 -9.40 -12.41 2.06
C ASP A 66 -8.12 -12.17 2.89
N GLY A 67 -7.38 -11.10 2.60
CA GLY A 67 -6.16 -10.70 3.29
C GLY A 67 -4.86 -11.21 2.66
N ASP A 68 -4.92 -12.04 1.63
CA ASP A 68 -3.71 -12.52 0.95
C ASP A 68 -3.02 -11.38 0.19
N PRO A 69 -1.67 -11.32 0.16
CA PRO A 69 -0.97 -10.32 -0.62
C PRO A 69 -1.29 -10.44 -2.11
N LEU A 70 -1.51 -9.31 -2.78
CA LEU A 70 -1.68 -9.32 -4.22
C LEU A 70 -0.35 -9.62 -4.89
N TYR A 71 -0.28 -10.72 -5.65
CA TYR A 71 0.95 -11.15 -6.33
C TYR A 71 1.52 -10.10 -7.32
N ALA A 72 0.65 -9.27 -7.89
CA ALA A 72 1.03 -8.22 -8.83
C ALA A 72 1.58 -6.96 -8.13
N ASP A 73 1.53 -6.85 -6.79
CA ASP A 73 2.07 -5.71 -6.05
C ASP A 73 3.61 -5.66 -6.17
N PRO A 74 4.19 -4.63 -6.81
CA PRO A 74 5.63 -4.51 -6.97
C PRO A 74 6.38 -4.44 -5.63
N ARG A 75 5.79 -3.84 -4.59
CA ARG A 75 6.40 -3.75 -3.25
C ARG A 75 6.48 -5.13 -2.62
N HIS A 76 5.43 -5.94 -2.76
CA HIS A 76 5.43 -7.34 -2.33
C HIS A 76 6.49 -8.16 -3.08
N VAL A 77 6.55 -8.06 -4.41
CA VAL A 77 7.53 -8.77 -5.25
C VAL A 77 8.97 -8.39 -4.87
N LEU A 78 9.24 -7.09 -4.66
CA LEU A 78 10.55 -6.63 -4.22
C LEU A 78 10.92 -7.20 -2.85
N ARG A 79 9.97 -7.22 -1.91
CA ARG A 79 10.17 -7.78 -0.57
C ARG A 79 10.54 -9.27 -0.64
N LEU A 80 9.87 -10.06 -1.46
CA LEU A 80 10.22 -11.48 -1.69
C LEU A 80 11.63 -11.63 -2.27
N GLY A 81 12.00 -10.79 -3.24
CA GLY A 81 13.34 -10.80 -3.84
C GLY A 81 14.45 -10.51 -2.84
N VAL A 82 14.27 -9.47 -2.00
CA VAL A 82 15.23 -9.10 -0.95
C VAL A 82 15.35 -10.19 0.11
N HIS A 83 14.22 -10.71 0.61
CA HIS A 83 14.24 -11.79 1.63
C HIS A 83 14.83 -13.09 1.08
N GLY A 84 14.47 -13.47 -0.15
CA GLY A 84 15.03 -14.64 -0.82
C GLY A 84 16.53 -14.51 -1.07
N HIS A 85 17.02 -13.30 -1.40
CA HIS A 85 18.45 -13.03 -1.51
C HIS A 85 19.15 -13.12 -0.14
N CYS A 86 18.60 -12.52 0.90
CA CYS A 86 19.13 -12.64 2.26
C CYS A 86 19.22 -14.11 2.71
N HIS A 87 18.20 -14.92 2.44
CA HIS A 87 18.23 -16.35 2.81
C HIS A 87 19.25 -17.16 2.00
N ARG A 88 19.57 -16.75 0.76
CA ARG A 88 20.60 -17.40 -0.07
C ARG A 88 22.02 -16.95 0.30
N VAL A 89 22.19 -15.70 0.74
CA VAL A 89 23.47 -15.13 1.17
C VAL A 89 23.84 -15.54 2.61
N LEU A 90 22.83 -15.79 3.45
CA LEU A 90 23.00 -16.12 4.87
C LEU A 90 22.76 -17.61 5.19
N ALA A 91 22.40 -18.44 4.20
CA ALA A 91 22.41 -19.89 4.38
C ALA A 91 23.87 -20.41 4.37
N PRO A 92 24.23 -21.36 5.26
CA PRO A 92 25.59 -21.91 5.35
C PRO A 92 26.02 -22.67 4.09
#